data_AF-A0A3R5TM06-F1
#
_entry.id   AF-A0A3R5TM06-F1
#
_cell.length_a   1.000
_cell.length_b   1.000
_cell.length_c   1.000
_cell.angle_alpha   90.00
_cell.angle_beta   90.00
_cell.angle_gamma   90.00
#
_symmetry.space_group_name_H-M   'P 1'
#
loop_
_entity.id
_entity.type
_entity.pdbx_description
1 polymer ?
#
loop_
_entity_poly.entity_id
_entity_poly.type
_entity_poly.pdbx_seq_one_letter_code
_entity_poly.pdbx_strand_id
1 'polypeptide(L)'
;MAVQKVKLHMCAWMIDEFANDDLRQKWIPQLAGMEKLASYCLTEPDNGSDAGNIKTSAKLQGDHYIVNGTKVFISGGGDTDVYVVMCRTGEAGPKGITCMLVDKESPGLAFGQKEKK
;
A
#
# COMPACT_ATOMS: atom_id res chain seq x y z
N MET A 1 10.67 -0.84 34.79
CA MET A 1 10.15 -1.89 33.88
C MET A 1 9.92 -1.23 32.52
N ALA A 2 10.73 -1.52 31.51
CA ALA A 2 10.59 -0.89 30.20
C ALA A 2 9.50 -1.61 29.40
N VAL A 3 8.33 -0.98 29.28
CA VAL A 3 7.27 -1.43 28.37
C VAL A 3 7.56 -0.81 27.01
N GLN A 4 7.85 -1.63 25.98
CA GLN A 4 7.96 -1.16 24.60
C GLN A 4 7.46 -2.22 23.61
N LYS A 5 6.31 -1.94 22.98
CA LYS A 5 6.11 -1.77 21.53
C LYS A 5 4.60 -1.72 21.28
N VAL A 6 4.12 -0.60 20.76
CA VAL A 6 2.82 -0.55 20.10
C VAL A 6 3.09 -0.11 18.67
N LYS A 7 3.00 -1.04 17.72
CA LYS A 7 2.99 -0.74 16.29
C LYS A 7 1.57 -0.32 15.94
N LEU A 8 1.25 0.97 16.13
CA LEU A 8 -0.14 1.46 16.04
C LEU A 8 -0.70 1.48 14.60
N HIS A 9 0.09 1.11 13.60
CA HIS A 9 -0.34 1.18 12.21
C HIS A 9 0.35 0.11 11.35
N MET A 10 -0.41 -0.84 10.80
CA MET A 10 0.10 -1.95 9.97
C MET A 10 1.02 -1.43 8.86
N CYS A 11 0.63 -0.37 8.17
CA CYS A 11 1.43 0.22 7.09
C CYS A 11 2.74 0.82 7.59
N ALA A 12 2.76 1.46 8.76
CA ALA A 12 3.99 2.07 9.29
C ALA A 12 5.01 0.98 9.62
N TRP A 13 4.58 -0.15 10.19
CA TRP A 13 5.48 -1.28 10.40
C TRP A 13 6.01 -1.85 9.08
N MET A 14 5.14 -2.06 8.09
CA MET A 14 5.57 -2.59 6.80
C MET A 14 6.62 -1.70 6.13
N ILE A 15 6.45 -0.38 6.21
CA ILE A 15 7.42 0.58 5.68
C ILE A 15 8.73 0.55 6.49
N ASP A 16 8.66 0.51 7.82
CA ASP A 16 9.84 0.52 8.69
C ASP A 16 10.69 -0.75 8.54
N GLU A 17 10.04 -1.88 8.30
CA GLU A 17 10.71 -3.18 8.21
C GLU A 17 11.23 -3.50 6.81
N PHE A 18 10.47 -3.13 5.76
CA PHE A 18 10.71 -3.65 4.40
C PHE A 18 11.05 -2.59 3.35
N ALA A 19 10.88 -1.30 3.64
CA ALA A 19 11.25 -0.27 2.68
C ALA A 19 12.77 -0.01 2.71
N ASN A 20 13.29 0.62 1.66
CA ASN A 20 14.66 1.12 1.67
C ASN A 20 14.80 2.30 2.65
N ASP A 21 16.05 2.68 2.94
CA ASP A 21 16.34 3.75 3.91
C ASP A 21 15.72 5.09 3.52
N ASP A 22 15.69 5.43 2.24
CA ASP A 22 15.13 6.70 1.76
C ASP A 22 13.62 6.80 2.04
N LEU A 23 12.87 5.75 1.72
CA LEU A 23 11.43 5.68 1.97
C LEU A 23 11.13 5.64 3.47
N ARG A 24 11.94 4.88 4.23
CA ARG A 24 11.80 4.78 5.68
C ARG A 24 12.04 6.12 6.36
N GLN A 25 13.12 6.83 6.01
CA GLN A 25 13.43 8.17 6.53
C GLN A 25 12.37 9.20 6.15
N LYS A 26 11.82 9.12 4.92
CA LYS A 26 10.73 9.99 4.48
C LYS A 26 9.46 9.74 5.30
N TRP A 27 8.97 8.51 5.37
CA TRP A 27 7.60 8.24 5.81
C TRP A 27 7.45 7.93 7.30
N ILE A 28 8.40 7.25 7.94
CA ILE A 28 8.22 6.80 9.32
C ILE A 28 8.03 7.93 10.33
N PRO A 29 8.79 9.04 10.31
CA PRO A 29 8.56 10.15 11.23
C PRO A 29 7.14 10.74 11.11
N GLN A 30 6.67 10.94 9.87
CA GLN A 30 5.35 11.52 9.58
C GLN A 30 4.20 10.57 9.97
N LEU A 31 4.36 9.26 9.73
CA LEU A 31 3.36 8.25 10.10
C LEU A 31 3.34 7.98 11.61
N ALA A 32 4.50 7.99 12.27
CA ALA A 32 4.60 7.83 13.72
C ALA A 32 4.01 9.03 14.48
N GLY A 33 4.16 10.24 13.92
CA GLY A 33 3.56 11.46 14.42
C GLY A 33 2.07 11.64 14.06
N MET A 34 1.50 10.75 13.25
CA MET A 34 0.13 10.86 12.71
C MET A 34 -0.12 12.13 11.88
N GLU A 35 0.94 12.78 11.39
CA GLU A 35 0.87 13.94 10.49
C GLU A 35 0.41 13.52 9.09
N LYS A 36 0.76 12.30 8.72
CA LYS A 36 0.36 11.63 7.48
C LYS A 36 -0.31 10.31 7.82
N LEU A 37 -1.23 9.91 6.96
CA LEU A 37 -1.94 8.64 7.10
C LEU A 37 -1.61 7.72 5.93
N ALA A 38 -1.61 6.41 6.19
CA ALA A 38 -1.37 5.41 5.16
C ALA A 38 -2.52 4.40 5.06
N SER A 39 -2.78 3.90 3.85
CA SER A 39 -3.78 2.87 3.62
C SER A 39 -3.14 1.57 3.17
N TYR A 40 -3.65 0.45 3.68
CA TYR A 40 -3.27 -0.89 3.24
C TYR A 40 -4.17 -1.32 2.08
N CYS A 41 -3.55 -1.64 0.94
CA CYS A 41 -4.25 -1.83 -0.33
C CYS A 41 -4.04 -3.24 -0.89
N LEU A 42 -4.79 -4.21 -0.36
CA LEU A 42 -4.76 -5.62 -0.82
C LEU A 42 -5.98 -5.98 -1.67
N THR A 43 -7.18 -5.84 -1.09
CA THR A 43 -8.44 -6.36 -1.62
C THR A 43 -8.83 -5.75 -2.96
N GLU A 44 -9.32 -6.61 -3.86
CA GLU A 44 -9.80 -6.27 -5.20
C GLU A 44 -11.27 -6.69 -5.36
N PRO A 45 -12.00 -6.17 -6.36
CA PRO A 45 -13.41 -6.51 -6.56
C PRO A 45 -13.66 -8.03 -6.62
N ASP A 46 -12.76 -8.76 -7.28
CA ASP A 46 -12.88 -10.21 -7.48
C ASP A 46 -12.06 -11.03 -6.48
N ASN A 47 -11.17 -10.40 -5.67
CA ASN A 47 -10.19 -11.10 -4.85
C ASN A 47 -10.11 -10.50 -3.44
N GLY A 48 -10.79 -11.14 -2.49
CA GLY A 48 -10.72 -10.84 -1.06
C GLY A 48 -9.88 -11.85 -0.29
N SER A 49 -10.47 -13.01 0.04
CA SER A 49 -9.79 -14.09 0.76
C SER A 49 -8.71 -14.77 -0.07
N ASP A 50 -8.82 -14.75 -1.40
CA ASP A 50 -7.84 -15.29 -2.35
C ASP A 50 -6.76 -14.26 -2.71
N ALA A 51 -6.02 -13.81 -1.70
CA ALA A 51 -5.00 -12.78 -1.83
C ALA A 51 -3.85 -13.17 -2.79
N GLY A 52 -3.62 -14.47 -3.01
CA GLY A 52 -2.60 -14.97 -3.93
C GLY A 52 -2.92 -14.72 -5.40
N ASN A 53 -4.19 -14.48 -5.73
CA ASN A 53 -4.71 -14.36 -7.09
C ASN A 53 -5.14 -12.93 -7.46
N ILE A 54 -4.65 -11.92 -6.73
CA ILE A 54 -4.81 -10.52 -7.12
C ILE A 54 -4.30 -10.27 -8.56
N LYS A 55 -5.00 -9.37 -9.25
CA LYS A 55 -4.83 -9.01 -10.66
C LYS A 55 -4.13 -7.65 -10.84
N THR A 56 -4.14 -6.78 -9.83
CA THR A 56 -3.40 -5.51 -9.89
C THR A 56 -1.94 -5.82 -10.22
N SER A 57 -1.41 -5.20 -11.25
CA SER A 57 -0.08 -5.47 -11.78
C SER A 57 0.80 -4.24 -11.69
N ALA A 58 2.10 -4.44 -11.60
CA ALA A 58 3.09 -3.39 -11.70
C ALA A 58 4.20 -3.80 -12.67
N LYS A 59 4.41 -3.00 -13.71
CA LYS A 59 5.41 -3.25 -14.76
C LYS A 59 6.42 -2.14 -14.79
N LEU A 60 7.71 -2.48 -14.75
CA LEU A 60 8.79 -1.50 -14.89
C LEU A 60 8.78 -0.95 -16.34
N GLN A 61 8.75 0.37 -16.47
CA GLN A 61 8.88 1.08 -17.75
C GLN A 61 9.93 2.18 -17.59
N GLY A 62 11.12 1.95 -18.14
CA GLY A 62 12.26 2.84 -17.92
C GLY A 62 12.71 2.80 -16.46
N ASP A 63 12.57 3.92 -15.77
CA ASP A 63 13.00 4.15 -14.38
C ASP A 63 11.86 4.11 -13.35
N HIS A 64 10.62 3.88 -13.77
CA HIS A 64 9.45 3.87 -12.90
C HIS A 64 8.53 2.67 -13.17
N TYR A 65 7.69 2.33 -12.18
CA TYR A 65 6.67 1.30 -12.33
C TYR A 65 5.35 1.91 -12.76
N ILE A 66 4.70 1.27 -13.74
CA ILE A 66 3.30 1.52 -14.06
C ILE A 66 2.45 0.49 -13.31
N VAL A 67 1.66 0.97 -12.36
CA VAL A 67 0.72 0.16 -11.58
C VAL A 67 -0.67 0.26 -12.19
N ASN A 68 -1.29 -0.88 -12.49
CA ASN A 68 -2.63 -0.95 -13.08
C ASN A 68 -3.51 -1.95 -12.32
N GLY A 69 -4.67 -1.50 -11.86
CA GLY A 69 -5.67 -2.32 -11.20
C GLY A 69 -6.65 -1.49 -10.37
N THR A 70 -7.59 -2.18 -9.73
CA THR A 70 -8.60 -1.56 -8.87
C THR A 70 -8.58 -2.22 -7.50
N LYS A 71 -8.51 -1.39 -6.45
CA LYS A 71 -8.62 -1.82 -5.06
C LYS A 71 -9.96 -1.42 -4.48
N VAL A 72 -10.49 -2.22 -3.56
CA VAL A 72 -11.80 -1.98 -2.92
C VAL A 72 -11.72 -2.22 -1.42
N PHE A 73 -12.68 -1.66 -0.67
CA PHE A 73 -12.73 -1.75 0.80
C PHE A 73 -11.48 -1.18 1.49
N ILE A 74 -10.82 -0.21 0.85
CA ILE A 74 -9.62 0.43 1.39
C ILE A 74 -10.03 1.48 2.42
N SER A 75 -9.68 1.22 3.68
CA SER A 75 -9.91 2.16 4.78
C SER A 75 -9.12 3.45 4.53
N GLY A 76 -9.84 4.58 4.53
CA GLY A 76 -9.26 5.89 4.24
C GLY A 76 -8.85 6.08 2.78
N GLY A 77 -9.37 5.29 1.84
CA GLY A 77 -8.94 5.30 0.43
C GLY A 77 -8.74 6.69 -0.19
N GLY A 78 -9.66 7.64 -0.04
CA GLY A 78 -9.49 9.01 -0.55
C GLY A 78 -8.86 10.00 0.44
N ASP A 79 -8.69 9.61 1.69
CA ASP A 79 -8.39 10.50 2.81
C ASP A 79 -6.94 10.35 3.33
N THR A 80 -6.21 9.29 2.93
CA THR A 80 -4.80 9.07 3.29
C THR A 80 -3.82 9.72 2.31
N ASP A 81 -2.53 9.74 2.67
CA ASP A 81 -1.46 10.40 1.92
C ASP A 81 -0.56 9.42 1.17
N VAL A 82 -0.53 8.15 1.60
CA VAL A 82 0.30 7.11 0.99
C VAL A 82 -0.37 5.76 1.06
N TYR A 83 -0.16 4.94 0.03
CA TYR A 83 -0.82 3.67 -0.16
C TYR A 83 0.20 2.54 -0.22
N VAL A 84 0.05 1.57 0.67
CA VAL A 84 0.83 0.32 0.68
C VAL A 84 0.08 -0.68 -0.21
N VAL A 85 0.42 -0.68 -1.49
CA VAL A 85 -0.29 -1.41 -2.56
C VAL A 85 0.32 -2.78 -2.79
N MET A 86 -0.52 -3.81 -2.67
CA MET A 86 -0.19 -5.16 -3.10
C MET A 86 -0.50 -5.32 -4.58
N CYS A 87 0.52 -5.61 -5.36
CA CYS A 87 0.43 -5.77 -6.81
C CYS A 87 1.36 -6.88 -7.29
N ARG A 88 1.05 -7.47 -8.44
CA ARG A 88 1.85 -8.53 -9.06
C ARG A 88 2.94 -7.94 -9.95
N THR A 89 4.18 -8.32 -9.69
CA THR A 89 5.35 -8.03 -10.55
C THR A 89 5.95 -9.29 -11.18
N GLY A 90 5.67 -10.46 -10.61
CA GLY A 90 6.17 -11.75 -11.07
C GLY A 90 5.07 -12.73 -11.47
N GLU A 91 5.39 -14.02 -11.37
CA GLU A 91 4.52 -15.14 -11.78
C GLU A 91 3.23 -15.27 -10.96
N ALA A 92 2.37 -16.21 -11.37
CA ALA A 92 1.14 -16.55 -10.66
C ALA A 92 1.40 -17.01 -9.20
N GLY A 93 0.40 -16.79 -8.33
CA GLY A 93 0.47 -17.11 -6.91
C GLY A 93 1.16 -16.05 -6.03
N PRO A 94 1.31 -16.34 -4.72
CA PRO A 94 1.70 -15.33 -3.72
C PRO A 94 3.14 -14.85 -3.86
N LYS A 95 4.04 -15.68 -4.40
CA LYS A 95 5.45 -15.32 -4.58
C LYS A 95 5.68 -14.23 -5.63
N GLY A 96 4.73 -14.03 -6.55
CA GLY A 96 4.79 -12.97 -7.55
C GLY A 96 4.20 -11.64 -7.08
N ILE A 97 3.70 -11.56 -5.84
CA ILE A 97 3.15 -10.35 -5.26
C ILE A 97 4.27 -9.52 -4.62
N THR A 98 4.26 -8.23 -4.94
CA THR A 98 5.15 -7.21 -4.39
C THR A 98 4.32 -6.16 -3.69
N CYS A 99 4.88 -5.60 -2.63
CA CYS A 99 4.35 -4.45 -1.94
C CYS A 99 5.01 -3.18 -2.52
N MET A 100 4.20 -2.24 -2.99
CA MET A 100 4.66 -0.95 -3.53
C MET A 100 4.07 0.19 -2.72
N LEU A 101 4.86 1.24 -2.54
CA LEU A 101 4.43 2.46 -1.88
C LEU A 101 4.04 3.49 -2.95
N VAL A 102 2.78 3.92 -2.95
CA VAL A 102 2.24 4.89 -3.92
C VAL A 102 1.84 6.15 -3.18
N ASP A 103 2.41 7.29 -3.58
CA ASP A 103 2.07 8.61 -3.03
C ASP A 103 0.69 9.05 -3.55
N LYS A 104 -0.11 9.74 -2.74
CA LYS A 104 -1.44 10.22 -3.15
C LYS A 104 -1.41 11.08 -4.41
N GLU A 105 -0.34 11.84 -4.57
CA GLU A 105 -0.17 12.76 -5.71
C GLU A 105 0.38 12.04 -6.96
N SER A 106 0.51 10.71 -6.93
CA SER A 106 1.00 9.93 -8.08
C SER A 106 0.04 10.06 -9.26
N PRO A 107 0.53 10.43 -10.47
CA PRO A 107 -0.32 10.56 -11.65
C PRO A 107 -1.09 9.28 -11.95
N GLY A 108 -2.39 9.43 -12.26
CA GLY A 108 -3.28 8.31 -12.60
C GLY A 108 -3.91 7.59 -11.40
N LEU A 109 -3.53 7.93 -10.16
CA LEU A 109 -4.27 7.47 -8.99
C LEU A 109 -5.65 8.16 -8.94
N ALA A 110 -6.70 7.36 -8.79
CA ALA A 110 -8.07 7.82 -8.71
C ALA A 110 -8.84 7.06 -7.63
N PHE A 111 -9.86 7.72 -7.07
CA PHE A 111 -10.68 7.15 -5.99
C PHE A 111 -12.12 6.99 -6.44
N GLY A 112 -12.67 5.80 -6.20
CA GLY A 112 -14.09 5.52 -6.40
C GLY A 112 -14.98 6.21 -5.36
N GLN A 113 -16.30 6.03 -5.49
CA GLN A 113 -17.25 6.51 -4.48
C GLN A 113 -17.01 5.82 -3.13
N LYS A 114 -17.25 6.54 -2.03
CA LYS A 114 -17.22 5.94 -0.69
C LYS A 114 -18.36 4.91 -0.58
N GLU A 115 -18.02 3.70 -0.16
CA GLU A 115 -19.00 2.64 0.09
C GLU A 115 -20.05 3.09 1.12
N LYS A 116 -21.33 2.83 0.82
CA LYS A 116 -22.40 3.04 1.79
C LYS A 116 -22.45 1.83 2.71
N LYS A 117 -22.21 2.06 4.00
CA LYS A 117 -22.38 1.05 5.05
C LYS A 117 -23.85 0.86 5.40
#